data_AF-A0A518DDK5-F1
#
_entry.id   AF-A0A518DDK5-F1
#
_cell.length_a   1.000
_cell.length_b   1.000
_cell.length_c   1.000
_cell.angle_alpha   90.00
_cell.angle_beta   90.00
_cell.angle_gamma   90.00
#
_symmetry.space_group_name_H-M   'P 1'
#
loop_
_entity.id
_entity.type
_entity.pdbx_description
1 polymer ?
#
loop_
_entity_poly.entity_id
_entity_poly.type
_entity_poly.pdbx_seq_one_letter_code
_entity_poly.pdbx_strand_id
1 'polypeptide(L)'
;MPGELRVVAYQNGSPIGEDVVRTAGRPAKIVLSADRAVLSSSGEDLAYITIQAYDDVGVPCPLADNLVRVDVAGAGSLFATGNGAPISMRSFHEHAVPLFGGKAVAIVRADRGQRGDIQVRAESDQLEGCQIDLKSMPVAD
;
A
#
# COMPACT_ATOMS: atom_id res chain seq x y z
N MET A 1 -13.79 10.85 -23.69
CA MET A 1 -12.94 9.70 -24.04
C MET A 1 -11.77 9.69 -23.07
N PRO A 2 -11.30 8.53 -22.59
CA PRO A 2 -10.05 8.45 -21.82
C PRO A 2 -8.86 8.86 -22.69
N GLY A 3 -7.76 9.28 -22.06
CA GLY A 3 -6.54 9.68 -22.75
C GLY A 3 -5.28 9.43 -21.94
N GLU A 4 -4.14 9.80 -22.54
CA GLU A 4 -2.80 9.73 -21.96
C GLU A 4 -2.16 11.12 -22.00
N LEU A 5 -1.60 11.56 -20.88
CA LEU A 5 -0.66 12.67 -20.81
C LEU A 5 0.73 12.10 -20.64
N ARG A 6 1.65 12.44 -21.54
CA ARG A 6 3.04 11.97 -21.55
C ARG A 6 3.98 13.16 -21.54
N VAL A 7 4.97 13.12 -20.66
CA VAL A 7 6.07 14.09 -20.57
C VAL A 7 7.38 13.38 -20.88
N VAL A 8 8.22 13.99 -21.71
CA VAL A 8 9.56 13.49 -22.04
C VAL A 8 10.58 14.56 -21.68
N ALA A 9 11.53 14.22 -20.81
CA ALA A 9 12.62 15.09 -20.41
C ALA A 9 13.79 14.97 -21.38
N TYR A 10 14.39 16.09 -21.76
CA TYR A 10 15.53 16.15 -22.68
C TYR A 10 16.75 16.83 -22.03
N GLN A 11 17.93 16.32 -22.36
CA GLN A 11 19.22 16.96 -22.07
C GLN A 11 20.08 16.93 -23.34
N ASN A 12 20.61 18.09 -23.75
CA ASN A 12 21.41 18.24 -24.97
C ASN A 12 20.73 17.67 -26.23
N GLY A 13 19.42 17.87 -26.35
CA GLY A 13 18.62 17.37 -27.48
C GLY A 13 18.33 15.85 -27.44
N SER A 14 18.77 15.13 -26.41
CA SER A 14 18.53 13.69 -26.25
C SER A 14 17.54 13.41 -25.10
N PRO A 15 16.61 12.45 -25.24
CA PRO A 15 15.69 12.08 -24.17
C PRO A 15 16.43 11.41 -23.01
N ILE A 16 16.08 11.77 -21.78
CA ILE A 16 16.69 11.24 -20.54
C ILE A 16 15.68 10.60 -19.58
N GLY A 17 14.38 10.72 -19.86
CA GLY A 17 13.33 10.12 -19.06
C GLY A 17 11.95 10.45 -19.61
N GLU A 18 10.96 9.64 -19.25
CA GLU A 18 9.57 9.90 -19.55
C GLU A 18 8.69 9.60 -18.33
N ASP A 19 7.56 10.30 -18.25
CA ASP A 19 6.49 10.00 -17.30
C ASP A 19 5.13 10.05 -18.00
N VAL A 20 4.21 9.20 -17.56
CA VAL A 20 2.93 8.96 -18.22
C VAL A 20 1.81 8.84 -17.19
N VAL A 21 0.76 9.63 -17.39
CA VAL A 21 -0.50 9.53 -16.64
C VAL A 21 -1.64 9.20 -17.59
N ARG A 22 -2.47 8.23 -17.21
CA ARG A 22 -3.63 7.78 -17.98
C ARG A 22 -4.91 8.10 -17.23
N THR A 23 -5.98 8.38 -17.97
CA THR A 23 -7.32 8.48 -17.37
C THR A 23 -7.71 7.13 -16.79
N ALA A 24 -7.93 7.07 -15.48
CA ALA A 24 -8.37 5.86 -14.80
C ALA A 24 -9.81 5.52 -15.16
N GLY A 25 -10.09 4.22 -15.30
CA GLY A 25 -11.43 3.66 -15.32
C GLY A 25 -12.08 3.66 -13.93
N ARG A 26 -13.07 2.79 -13.75
CA ARG A 26 -13.68 2.57 -12.44
C ARG A 26 -12.71 1.78 -11.55
N PRO A 27 -12.55 2.15 -10.27
CA PRO A 27 -11.79 1.34 -9.32
C PRO A 27 -12.30 -0.10 -9.30
N ALA A 28 -11.39 -1.06 -9.38
CA ALA A 28 -11.72 -2.48 -9.48
C ALA A 28 -10.94 -3.36 -8.51
N LYS A 29 -9.70 -3.00 -8.17
CA LYS A 29 -8.81 -3.84 -7.35
C LYS A 29 -7.87 -3.04 -6.46
N ILE A 30 -7.41 -3.67 -5.39
CA ILE A 30 -6.36 -3.18 -4.51
C ILE A 30 -5.02 -3.77 -4.97
N VAL A 31 -3.97 -2.97 -4.91
CA VAL A 31 -2.57 -3.43 -5.03
C VAL A 31 -1.82 -3.03 -3.77
N LEU A 32 -1.03 -3.96 -3.24
CA LEU A 32 -0.17 -3.77 -2.07
C LEU A 32 1.29 -3.66 -2.50
N SER A 33 2.01 -2.68 -1.97
CA SER A 33 3.48 -2.61 -2.08
C SER A 33 4.11 -2.29 -0.74
N ALA A 34 5.05 -3.11 -0.31
CA ALA A 34 5.84 -2.87 0.90
C ALA A 34 7.11 -2.08 0.58
N ASP A 35 7.52 -1.18 1.48
CA ASP A 35 8.84 -0.54 1.42
C ASP A 35 9.98 -1.56 1.66
N ARG A 36 9.69 -2.62 2.42
CA ARG A 36 10.59 -3.74 2.70
C ARG A 36 9.83 -5.05 2.83
N ALA A 37 10.46 -6.15 2.43
CA ALA A 37 9.89 -7.50 2.52
C ALA A 37 10.37 -8.29 3.76
N VAL A 38 11.38 -7.80 4.48
CA VAL A 38 12.00 -8.47 5.62
C VAL A 38 12.08 -7.51 6.80
N LEU A 39 11.69 -7.98 7.97
CA LEU A 39 11.75 -7.26 9.24
C LEU A 39 12.58 -8.06 10.25
N SER A 40 13.25 -7.34 11.14
CA SER A 40 13.88 -7.88 12.34
C SER A 40 12.82 -8.24 13.38
N SER A 41 12.94 -9.42 14.00
CA SER A 41 12.08 -9.89 15.09
C SER A 41 12.37 -9.17 16.42
N SER A 42 12.89 -7.94 16.39
CA SER A 42 13.24 -7.15 17.58
C SER A 42 12.00 -6.70 18.37
N GLY A 43 10.83 -6.65 17.71
CA GLY A 43 9.61 -6.04 18.26
C GLY A 43 9.48 -4.54 17.98
N GLU A 44 10.44 -3.96 17.27
CA GLU A 44 10.49 -2.51 16.97
C GLU A 44 10.54 -2.22 15.47
N ASP A 45 10.88 -3.21 14.64
CA ASP A 45 10.99 -3.03 13.20
C ASP A 45 9.60 -2.95 12.55
N LEU A 46 9.47 -2.03 11.59
CA LEU A 46 8.23 -1.68 10.92
C LEU A 46 8.39 -1.80 9.41
N ALA A 47 7.33 -2.26 8.74
CA ALA A 47 7.14 -2.18 7.31
C ALA A 47 5.93 -1.33 6.98
N TYR A 48 6.06 -0.51 5.95
CA TYR A 48 5.04 0.40 5.45
C TYR A 48 4.46 -0.17 4.17
N ILE A 49 3.20 -0.61 4.24
CA ILE A 49 2.48 -1.23 3.15
C ILE A 49 1.58 -0.18 2.52
N THR A 50 1.93 0.28 1.32
CA THR A 50 1.05 1.14 0.53
C THR A 50 -0.09 0.31 -0.03
N ILE A 51 -1.30 0.75 0.24
CA ILE A 51 -2.56 0.22 -0.30
C ILE A 51 -3.01 1.20 -1.36
N GLN A 52 -3.20 0.74 -2.60
CA GLN A 52 -3.61 1.61 -3.70
C GLN A 52 -4.70 0.97 -4.56
N ALA A 53 -5.71 1.76 -4.92
CA ALA A 53 -6.74 1.34 -5.85
C ALA A 53 -6.28 1.47 -7.31
N TYR A 54 -6.61 0.47 -8.10
CA TYR A 54 -6.41 0.40 -9.54
C TYR A 54 -7.72 0.02 -10.23
N ASP A 55 -7.86 0.41 -11.48
CA ASP A 55 -8.90 -0.12 -12.35
C ASP A 55 -8.56 -1.54 -12.85
N ASP A 56 -9.44 -2.11 -13.66
CA ASP A 56 -9.30 -3.46 -14.22
C ASP A 56 -8.04 -3.59 -15.11
N VAL A 57 -7.73 -2.55 -15.87
CA VAL A 57 -6.58 -2.49 -16.79
C VAL A 57 -5.26 -2.02 -16.15
N GLY A 58 -5.25 -1.75 -14.84
CA GLY A 58 -4.03 -1.44 -14.09
C GLY A 58 -3.60 0.02 -14.12
N VAL A 59 -4.52 0.96 -14.33
CA VAL A 59 -4.29 2.39 -14.11
C VAL A 59 -4.65 2.75 -12.66
N PRO A 60 -3.78 3.47 -11.93
CA PRO A 60 -4.10 3.98 -10.60
C PRO A 60 -5.37 4.83 -10.60
N CYS A 61 -6.24 4.65 -9.59
CA CYS A 61 -7.47 5.42 -9.43
C CYS A 61 -7.31 6.54 -8.38
N PRO A 62 -6.83 7.74 -8.72
CA PRO A 62 -6.49 8.79 -7.75
C PRO A 62 -7.72 9.41 -7.06
N LEU A 63 -8.93 9.10 -7.51
CA LEU A 63 -10.18 9.57 -6.90
C LEU A 63 -10.87 8.51 -6.05
N ALA A 64 -10.31 7.30 -5.94
CA ALA A 64 -10.90 6.25 -5.12
C ALA A 64 -10.82 6.60 -3.63
N ASP A 65 -11.92 6.38 -2.92
CA ASP A 65 -12.12 6.66 -1.50
C ASP A 65 -12.67 5.44 -0.73
N ASN A 66 -12.62 4.25 -1.35
CA ASN A 66 -13.18 3.01 -0.82
C ASN A 66 -12.63 2.72 0.59
N LEU A 67 -13.50 2.18 1.46
CA LEU A 67 -13.06 1.67 2.76
C LEU A 67 -12.30 0.35 2.54
N VAL A 68 -11.08 0.29 3.08
CA VAL A 68 -10.24 -0.91 3.05
C VAL A 68 -10.06 -1.45 4.46
N ARG A 69 -10.30 -2.75 4.65
CA ARG A 69 -10.00 -3.48 5.88
C ARG A 69 -8.66 -4.17 5.73
N VAL A 70 -7.85 -4.13 6.79
CA VAL A 70 -6.50 -4.68 6.82
C VAL A 70 -6.41 -5.72 7.93
N ASP A 71 -6.00 -6.92 7.54
CA ASP A 71 -5.76 -8.04 8.44
C ASP A 71 -4.29 -8.46 8.34
N VAL A 72 -3.67 -8.69 9.51
CA VAL A 72 -2.28 -9.14 9.61
C VAL A 72 -2.26 -10.43 10.42
N ALA A 73 -1.61 -11.46 9.88
CA ALA A 73 -1.46 -12.76 10.52
C ALA A 73 0.00 -13.24 10.49
N GLY A 74 0.35 -14.15 11.39
CA GLY A 74 1.70 -14.73 11.47
C GLY A 74 2.60 -13.96 12.45
N ALA A 75 3.89 -13.82 12.10
CA ALA A 75 4.93 -13.31 13.00
C ALA A 75 4.94 -11.76 13.15
N GLY A 76 3.78 -11.13 13.06
CA GLY A 76 3.64 -9.68 13.08
C GLY A 76 2.21 -9.23 13.28
N SER A 77 2.06 -7.95 13.59
CA SER A 77 0.79 -7.34 13.97
C SER A 77 0.60 -5.99 13.26
N LEU A 78 -0.66 -5.61 13.07
CA LEU A 78 -1.00 -4.26 12.58
C LEU A 78 -0.69 -3.25 13.69
N PHE A 79 0.24 -2.34 13.41
CA PHE A 79 0.62 -1.29 14.35
C PHE A 79 -0.28 -0.06 14.20
N ALA A 80 -0.48 0.38 12.95
CA ALA A 80 -1.32 1.51 12.63
C ALA A 80 -1.76 1.51 11.16
N THR A 81 -2.76 2.32 10.84
CA THR A 81 -3.19 2.67 9.49
C THR A 81 -3.18 4.19 9.32
N GLY A 82 -3.20 4.66 8.07
CA GLY A 82 -3.34 6.09 7.76
C GLY A 82 -3.53 6.34 6.27
N ASN A 83 -4.05 7.50 5.89
CA ASN A 83 -4.29 7.84 4.48
C ASN A 83 -3.88 9.28 4.11
N GLY A 84 -3.39 10.08 5.07
CA GLY A 84 -2.97 11.46 4.85
C GLY A 84 -4.12 12.46 4.67
N ALA A 85 -5.38 12.07 4.87
CA ALA A 85 -6.51 12.99 4.78
C ALA A 85 -6.52 13.96 5.98
N PRO A 86 -6.40 15.29 5.77
CA PRO A 86 -6.27 16.27 6.87
C PRO A 86 -7.55 16.44 7.69
N ILE A 87 -8.69 15.96 7.18
CA ILE A 87 -10.00 16.03 7.84
C ILE A 87 -10.41 14.72 8.52
N SER A 88 -9.58 13.68 8.44
CA SER A 88 -9.90 12.38 9.05
C SER A 88 -9.76 12.44 10.56
N MET A 89 -10.79 11.98 11.27
CA MET A 89 -10.81 11.85 12.73
C MET A 89 -10.80 10.39 13.20
N ARG A 90 -10.54 9.44 12.29
CA ARG A 90 -10.47 8.00 12.64
C ARG A 90 -9.23 7.69 13.45
N SER A 91 -9.32 6.65 14.27
CA SER A 91 -8.16 6.17 15.02
C SER A 91 -7.14 5.54 14.08
N PHE A 92 -5.86 5.83 14.29
CA PHE A 92 -4.77 5.15 13.59
C PHE A 92 -4.67 3.67 13.93
N HIS A 93 -5.32 3.19 15.01
CA HIS A 93 -5.32 1.78 15.38
C HIS A 93 -6.55 1.02 14.84
N GLU A 94 -7.41 1.65 14.04
CA GLU A 94 -8.46 0.96 13.33
C GLU A 94 -7.88 0.07 12.22
N HIS A 95 -8.42 -1.14 12.10
CA HIS A 95 -8.13 -2.06 10.99
C HIS A 95 -8.79 -1.63 9.68
N ALA A 96 -9.64 -0.59 9.70
CA ALA A 96 -10.33 -0.09 8.52
C ALA A 96 -9.92 1.36 8.22
N VAL A 97 -9.44 1.61 7.00
CA VAL A 97 -8.97 2.90 6.55
C VAL A 97 -9.56 3.22 5.17
N PRO A 98 -10.25 4.37 5.00
CA PRO A 98 -10.69 4.79 3.68
C PRO A 98 -9.48 5.24 2.86
N LEU A 99 -9.50 4.96 1.56
CA LEU A 99 -8.53 5.55 0.65
C LEU A 99 -8.71 7.07 0.61
N PHE A 100 -7.60 7.78 0.38
CA PHE A 100 -7.59 9.21 0.10
C PHE A 100 -6.59 9.45 -1.03
N GLY A 101 -7.03 10.11 -2.11
CA GLY A 101 -6.21 10.18 -3.32
C GLY A 101 -5.95 8.79 -3.95
N GLY A 102 -6.85 7.83 -3.73
CA GLY A 102 -6.68 6.43 -4.16
C GLY A 102 -5.71 5.60 -3.33
N LYS A 103 -5.21 6.10 -2.19
CA LYS A 103 -4.18 5.45 -1.38
C LYS A 103 -4.49 5.43 0.12
N ALA A 104 -3.92 4.44 0.80
CA ALA A 104 -3.73 4.39 2.25
C ALA A 104 -2.42 3.66 2.56
N VAL A 105 -2.05 3.63 3.84
CA VAL A 105 -0.88 2.92 4.36
C VAL A 105 -1.31 2.07 5.55
N ALA A 106 -0.87 0.82 5.56
CA ALA A 106 -0.85 -0.02 6.75
C ALA A 106 0.60 -0.14 7.25
N ILE A 107 0.79 0.05 8.56
CA ILE A 107 2.08 -0.08 9.23
C ILE A 107 2.06 -1.39 9.98
N VAL A 108 2.96 -2.30 9.61
CA VAL A 108 3.06 -3.64 10.15
C VAL A 108 4.32 -3.73 10.99
N ARG A 109 4.21 -4.31 12.18
CA ARG A 109 5.33 -4.50 13.09
C ARG A 109 5.63 -5.99 13.23
N ALA A 110 6.91 -6.36 13.19
CA ALA A 110 7.31 -7.71 13.55
C ALA A 110 7.12 -7.94 15.06
N ASP A 111 6.57 -9.09 15.42
CA ASP A 111 6.37 -9.40 16.84
C ASP A 111 7.70 -9.87 17.47
N ARG A 112 7.96 -9.39 18.70
CA ARG A 112 9.23 -9.64 19.39
C ARG A 112 9.51 -11.14 19.54
N GLY A 113 10.66 -11.57 19.02
CA GLY A 113 11.15 -12.94 19.08
C GLY A 113 10.43 -13.93 18.16
N GLN A 114 9.36 -13.51 17.47
CA GLN A 114 8.64 -14.37 16.53
C GLN A 114 9.28 -14.30 15.15
N ARG A 115 9.62 -15.47 14.58
CA ARG A 115 10.24 -15.62 13.26
C ARG A 115 9.24 -16.27 12.31
N GLY A 116 9.38 -15.99 11.02
CA GLY A 116 8.57 -16.62 9.99
C GLY A 116 7.79 -15.61 9.15
N ASP A 117 6.72 -16.09 8.53
CA ASP A 117 5.96 -15.29 7.57
C ASP A 117 4.99 -14.34 8.28
N ILE A 118 4.82 -13.15 7.70
CA ILE A 118 3.81 -12.17 8.07
C ILE A 118 2.93 -11.97 6.84
N GLN A 119 1.67 -12.36 6.95
CA GLN A 119 0.69 -12.21 5.88
C GLN A 119 -0.11 -10.94 6.11
N VAL A 120 -0.12 -10.03 5.14
CA VAL A 120 -0.91 -8.79 5.17
C VAL A 120 -1.96 -8.86 4.08
N ARG A 121 -3.23 -8.80 4.48
CA ARG A 121 -4.39 -8.84 3.59
C ARG A 121 -5.12 -7.50 3.63
N ALA A 122 -5.54 -7.03 2.47
CA ALA A 122 -6.38 -5.85 2.31
C ALA A 122 -7.65 -6.21 1.53
N GLU A 123 -8.81 -5.89 2.09
CA GLU A 123 -10.12 -6.21 1.54
C GLU A 123 -11.03 -4.99 1.47
N SER A 124 -11.93 -4.96 0.48
CA SER A 124 -12.95 -3.92 0.36
C SER A 124 -14.22 -4.54 -0.22
N ASP A 125 -15.38 -3.99 0.13
CA ASP A 125 -16.67 -4.45 -0.39
C ASP A 125 -16.82 -4.22 -1.91
N GLN A 126 -16.03 -3.30 -2.47
CA GLN A 126 -16.16 -2.82 -3.85
C GLN A 126 -14.94 -3.09 -4.72
N LEU A 127 -13.83 -3.55 -4.13
CA LEU A 127 -12.58 -3.79 -4.84
C LEU A 127 -12.13 -5.23 -4.58
N GLU A 128 -11.57 -5.86 -5.60
CA GLU A 128 -10.85 -7.11 -5.44
C GLU A 128 -9.71 -6.91 -4.43
N GLY A 129 -9.72 -7.74 -3.36
CA GLY A 129 -8.73 -7.70 -2.30
C GLY A 129 -7.36 -8.21 -2.75
N CYS A 130 -6.35 -7.94 -1.94
CA CYS A 130 -4.98 -8.32 -2.24
C CYS A 130 -4.26 -8.79 -0.96
N GLN A 131 -3.22 -9.60 -1.14
CA GLN A 131 -2.35 -10.06 -0.07
C GLN A 131 -0.89 -9.87 -0.47
N ILE A 132 -0.05 -9.53 0.51
CA ILE A 132 1.40 -9.54 0.39
C ILE A 132 1.99 -10.26 1.60
N ASP A 133 3.07 -11.02 1.38
CA ASP A 133 3.79 -11.72 2.43
C ASP A 133 5.13 -11.03 2.72
N LEU A 134 5.45 -10.88 4.00
CA LEU A 134 6.72 -10.38 4.52
C LEU A 134 7.39 -11.47 5.37
N LYS A 135 8.66 -11.27 5.74
CA LYS A 135 9.44 -12.20 6.57
C LYS A 135 9.90 -11.51 7.85
N SER A 136 9.64 -12.11 9.01
CA SER A 136 10.33 -11.79 10.26
C SER A 136 11.56 -12.68 10.43
N MET A 137 12.73 -12.06 10.60
CA MET A 137 14.03 -12.71 10.73
C MET A 137 14.70 -12.36 12.08
N PRO A 138 15.63 -13.20 12.57
CA PRO A 138 16.34 -12.91 13.81
C PRO A 138 17.09 -11.58 13.74
N VAL A 139 17.21 -10.89 14.88
CA VAL A 139 18.19 -9.82 15.03
C VAL A 139 19.58 -10.46 14.92
N ALA A 140 20.46 -9.89 14.09
CA ALA A 140 21.87 -10.31 14.09
C ALA A 140 22.50 -9.90 15.43
N ASP A 141 23.24 -10.82 16.05
CA ASP A 141 24.01 -10.59 17.28
C ASP A 141 25.15 -9.58 17.09
#